data_AF-A0A6I5NV40-F1
#
_entry.id   AF-A0A6I5NV40-F1
#
_cell.length_a   1.000
_cell.length_b   1.000
_cell.length_c   1.000
_cell.angle_alpha   90.00
_cell.angle_beta   90.00
_cell.angle_gamma   90.00
#
_symmetry.space_group_name_H-M   'P 1'
#
loop_
_entity.id
_entity.type
_entity.pdbx_description
1 polymer ?
#
loop_
_entity_poly.entity_id
_entity_poly.type
_entity_poly.pdbx_seq_one_letter_code
_entity_poly.pdbx_strand_id
1 'polypeptide(L)'
;MFEYQQPMALIEQLKQIPDHRHCRGQRHPLWMVLWLSLLGFLCGYRGYRPLADFVQQHGPTLRAFLDLPQYQPMPSYSTFHRTALGVDPQGWVEAFLGGGL
;
A
#
# COMPACT_ATOMS: atom_id res chain seq x y z
N MET A 1 -10.48 -23.65 -23.41
CA MET A 1 -9.98 -23.92 -22.05
C MET A 1 -9.23 -22.66 -21.65
N PHE A 2 -9.82 -21.83 -20.79
CA PHE A 2 -9.13 -20.62 -20.31
C PHE A 2 -8.05 -21.08 -19.33
N GLU A 3 -6.79 -20.71 -19.58
CA GLU A 3 -5.71 -20.94 -18.62
C GLU A 3 -6.02 -20.16 -17.35
N TYR A 4 -6.28 -20.88 -16.26
CA TYR A 4 -6.51 -20.27 -14.96
C TYR A 4 -5.14 -19.91 -14.37
N GLN A 5 -4.69 -18.68 -14.63
CA GLN A 5 -3.53 -18.10 -13.93
C GLN A 5 -3.80 -18.19 -12.43
N GLN A 6 -2.96 -18.90 -11.68
CA GLN A 6 -3.10 -18.94 -10.22
C GLN A 6 -3.03 -17.49 -9.70
N PRO A 7 -4.00 -17.04 -8.87
CA PRO A 7 -4.00 -15.68 -8.38
C PRO A 7 -2.78 -15.48 -7.49
N MET A 8 -1.84 -14.66 -7.94
CA MET A 8 -0.69 -14.26 -7.14
C MET A 8 -1.16 -13.53 -5.88
N ALA A 9 -0.53 -13.79 -4.72
CA ALA A 9 -0.90 -13.12 -3.48
C ALA A 9 -0.78 -11.59 -3.64
N LEU A 10 -1.77 -10.85 -3.12
CA LEU A 10 -1.86 -9.39 -3.26
C LEU A 10 -0.57 -8.65 -2.89
N ILE A 11 0.11 -9.09 -1.82
CA ILE A 11 1.39 -8.48 -1.40
C ILE A 11 2.46 -8.64 -2.48
N GLU A 12 2.53 -9.79 -3.13
CA GLU A 12 3.49 -10.04 -4.21
C GLU A 12 3.17 -9.18 -5.45
N GLN A 13 1.90 -8.93 -5.74
CA GLN A 13 1.49 -7.99 -6.79
C GLN A 13 1.91 -6.56 -6.45
N LEU A 14 1.66 -6.12 -5.22
CA LEU A 14 2.05 -4.78 -4.75
C LEU A 14 3.57 -4.56 -4.78
N LYS A 15 4.37 -5.61 -4.56
CA LYS A 15 5.84 -5.55 -4.64
C LYS A 15 6.37 -5.34 -6.05
N GLN A 16 5.61 -5.67 -7.09
CA GLN A 16 6.00 -5.42 -8.49
C GLN A 16 5.86 -3.95 -8.89
N ILE A 17 5.14 -3.14 -8.12
CA ILE A 17 4.90 -1.73 -8.43
C ILE A 17 6.20 -0.94 -8.23
N PRO A 18 6.74 -0.27 -9.28
CA PRO A 18 7.94 0.53 -9.16
C PRO A 18 7.78 1.68 -8.16
N ASP A 19 8.76 1.88 -7.28
CA ASP A 19 8.74 2.99 -6.34
C ASP A 19 9.17 4.31 -7.02
N HIS A 20 8.18 5.12 -7.39
CA HIS A 20 8.38 6.43 -8.02
C HIS A 20 8.92 7.51 -7.04
N ARG A 21 8.97 7.22 -5.73
CA ARG A 21 9.36 8.21 -4.72
C ARG A 21 10.87 8.33 -4.68
N HIS A 22 11.37 9.55 -4.53
CA HIS A 22 12.80 9.81 -4.34
C HIS A 22 13.36 9.05 -3.13
N CYS A 23 14.62 8.56 -3.17
CA CYS A 23 15.21 7.70 -2.14
C CYS A 23 15.08 8.25 -0.70
N ARG A 24 15.22 9.58 -0.53
CA ARG A 24 15.03 10.26 0.78
C ARG A 24 13.61 10.14 1.36
N GLY A 25 12.62 9.80 0.53
CA GLY A 25 11.21 9.60 0.91
C GLY A 25 10.83 8.13 1.18
N GLN A 26 11.74 7.18 0.97
CA GLN A 26 11.47 5.74 1.07
C GLN A 26 11.71 5.20 2.49
N ARG A 27 11.11 5.84 3.50
CA ARG A 27 11.16 5.34 4.90
C ARG A 27 10.36 4.05 5.13
N HIS A 28 9.36 3.82 4.27
CA HIS A 28 8.54 2.63 4.25
C HIS A 28 8.53 2.11 2.82
N PRO A 29 8.61 0.80 2.58
CA PRO A 29 8.52 0.27 1.23
C PRO A 29 7.16 0.61 0.62
N LEU A 30 7.13 0.88 -0.69
CA LEU A 30 5.92 1.35 -1.38
C LEU A 30 4.75 0.36 -1.16
N TRP A 31 4.98 -0.92 -1.46
CA TRP A 31 3.97 -1.99 -1.30
C TRP A 31 3.28 -1.97 0.07
N MET A 32 4.00 -1.66 1.15
CA MET A 32 3.45 -1.60 2.51
C MET A 32 2.49 -0.43 2.67
N VAL A 33 2.86 0.76 2.18
CA VAL A 33 2.00 1.96 2.25
C VAL A 33 0.71 1.73 1.45
N LEU A 34 0.81 1.07 0.30
CA LEU A 34 -0.32 0.74 -0.55
C LEU A 34 -1.24 -0.30 0.10
N TRP A 35 -0.66 -1.36 0.67
CA TRP A 35 -1.40 -2.38 1.40
C TRP A 35 -2.15 -1.80 2.61
N LEU A 36 -1.48 -0.93 3.39
CA LEU A 36 -2.10 -0.24 4.53
C LEU A 36 -3.22 0.72 4.10
N SER A 37 -3.03 1.40 2.97
CA SER A 37 -4.08 2.26 2.39
C SER A 37 -5.30 1.41 2.05
N LEU A 38 -5.12 0.33 1.29
CA LEU A 38 -6.20 -0.59 0.91
C LEU A 38 -6.93 -1.13 2.14
N LEU A 39 -6.19 -1.65 3.13
CA LEU A 39 -6.80 -2.21 4.34
C LEU A 39 -7.58 -1.15 5.12
N GLY A 40 -7.01 0.04 5.33
CA GLY A 40 -7.72 1.13 6.00
C GLY A 40 -8.98 1.57 5.25
N PHE A 41 -8.93 1.63 3.92
CA PHE A 41 -10.12 1.87 3.10
C PHE A 41 -11.16 0.74 3.25
N LEU A 42 -10.77 -0.54 3.30
CA LEU A 42 -11.72 -1.63 3.54
C LEU A 42 -12.37 -1.54 4.94
N CYS A 43 -11.62 -1.05 5.93
CA CYS A 43 -12.11 -0.81 7.29
C CYS A 43 -12.91 0.50 7.47
N GLY A 44 -13.18 1.25 6.41
CA GLY A 44 -14.00 2.48 6.48
C GLY A 44 -13.22 3.79 6.65
N TYR A 45 -11.90 3.75 6.77
CA TYR A 45 -11.07 4.96 6.90
C TYR A 45 -10.88 5.62 5.54
N ARG A 46 -11.58 6.73 5.30
CA ARG A 46 -11.59 7.46 4.02
C ARG A 46 -10.68 8.69 4.08
N GLY A 47 -9.63 8.69 3.28
CA GLY A 47 -8.69 9.81 3.18
C GLY A 47 -7.46 9.67 4.07
N TYR A 48 -6.48 10.55 3.86
CA TYR A 48 -5.13 10.34 4.39
C TYR A 48 -4.98 10.53 5.90
N ARG A 49 -5.77 11.43 6.51
CA ARG A 49 -5.76 11.60 7.98
C ARG A 49 -6.37 10.39 8.67
N PRO A 50 -7.58 9.92 8.29
CA PRO A 50 -8.12 8.66 8.80
C PRO A 50 -7.20 7.47 8.58
N LEU A 51 -6.49 7.38 7.45
CA LEU A 51 -5.49 6.32 7.24
C LEU A 51 -4.30 6.41 8.21
N ALA A 52 -3.83 7.62 8.51
CA ALA A 52 -2.81 7.83 9.52
C ALA A 52 -3.31 7.40 10.91
N ASP A 53 -4.55 7.76 11.26
CA ASP A 53 -5.16 7.36 12.53
C ASP A 53 -5.30 5.84 12.62
N PHE A 54 -5.78 5.19 11.56
CA PHE A 54 -5.90 3.73 11.45
C PHE A 54 -4.59 3.00 11.76
N VAL A 55 -3.49 3.40 11.12
CA VAL A 55 -2.20 2.71 11.32
C VAL A 55 -1.59 2.97 12.69
N GLN A 56 -1.92 4.08 13.34
CA GLN A 56 -1.51 4.34 14.72
C GLN A 56 -2.35 3.52 15.70
N GLN A 57 -3.67 3.53 15.53
CA GLN A 57 -4.62 2.81 16.39
C GLN A 57 -4.40 1.30 16.37
N HIS A 58 -4.15 0.73 15.20
CA HIS A 58 -3.93 -0.71 15.02
C HIS A 58 -2.44 -1.09 14.90
N GLY A 59 -1.55 -0.16 15.29
CA GLY A 59 -0.11 -0.29 15.11
C GLY A 59 0.49 -1.61 15.58
N PRO A 60 0.23 -2.06 16.84
CA PRO A 60 0.77 -3.33 17.34
C PRO A 60 0.36 -4.55 16.50
N THR A 61 -0.92 -4.64 16.12
CA THR A 61 -1.44 -5.75 15.29
C THR A 61 -0.83 -5.74 13.90
N LEU A 62 -0.76 -4.56 13.27
CA LEU A 62 -0.20 -4.40 11.94
C LEU A 62 1.30 -4.74 11.90
N ARG A 63 2.05 -4.39 12.96
CA ARG A 63 3.46 -4.77 13.09
C ARG A 63 3.64 -6.28 13.17
N ALA A 64 2.84 -6.95 13.99
CA ALA A 64 2.90 -8.41 14.11
C ALA A 64 2.54 -9.09 12.78
N PHE A 65 1.51 -8.60 12.09
CA PHE A 65 1.06 -9.15 10.81
C PHE A 65 2.10 -9.01 9.68
N LEU A 66 2.79 -7.86 9.64
CA LEU A 66 3.79 -7.55 8.61
C LEU A 66 5.23 -7.88 9.02
N ASP A 67 5.42 -8.53 10.18
CA ASP A 67 6.73 -8.81 10.78
C ASP A 67 7.65 -7.58 10.85
N LEU A 68 7.09 -6.44 11.28
CA LEU A 68 7.83 -5.17 11.35
C LEU A 68 8.53 -5.01 12.70
N PRO A 69 9.74 -4.44 12.72
CA PRO A 69 10.40 -4.10 13.97
C PRO A 69 9.56 -3.13 14.81
N GLN A 70 9.61 -3.28 16.15
CA GLN A 70 8.85 -2.43 17.07
C GLN A 70 9.21 -0.93 16.95
N TYR A 71 10.46 -0.63 16.60
CA TYR A 71 10.95 0.74 16.41
C TYR A 71 10.57 1.35 15.05
N GLN A 72 10.08 0.57 14.09
CA GLN A 72 9.74 1.09 12.76
C GLN A 72 8.58 2.09 12.88
N PRO A 73 8.68 3.36 12.46
CA PRO A 73 7.53 4.25 12.52
C PRO A 73 6.39 3.74 11.62
N MET A 74 5.14 4.03 11.97
CA MET A 74 4.02 3.84 11.05
C MET A 74 3.93 5.03 10.07
N PRO A 75 3.40 4.81 8.85
CA PRO A 75 3.20 5.89 7.88
C PRO A 75 2.41 7.06 8.46
N SER A 76 2.90 8.28 8.22
CA SER A 76 2.20 9.51 8.59
C SER A 76 1.19 9.92 7.52
N TYR A 77 0.33 10.89 7.83
CA TYR A 77 -0.48 11.60 6.83
C TYR A 77 0.34 12.01 5.60
N SER A 78 1.50 12.64 5.83
CA SER A 78 2.39 13.11 4.76
C SER A 78 2.95 11.96 3.93
N THR A 79 3.18 10.80 4.55
CA THR A 79 3.61 9.58 3.86
C THR A 79 2.54 9.11 2.88
N PHE A 80 1.29 8.98 3.34
CA PHE A 80 0.18 8.58 2.48
C PHE A 80 -0.06 9.58 1.36
N HIS A 81 -0.17 10.87 1.68
CA HIS A 81 -0.41 11.93 0.71
C HIS A 81 0.67 11.97 -0.37
N ARG A 82 1.97 11.96 0.01
CA ARG A 82 3.07 11.99 -0.96
C ARG A 82 3.15 10.72 -1.80
N THR A 83 2.85 9.57 -1.21
CA THR A 83 2.81 8.31 -1.95
C THR A 83 1.69 8.33 -2.99
N ALA A 84 0.52 8.89 -2.67
CA ALA A 84 -0.59 9.00 -3.60
C ALA A 84 -0.33 9.99 -4.75
N LEU A 85 0.44 11.05 -4.53
CA LEU A 85 0.71 12.09 -5.55
C LEU A 85 1.52 11.59 -6.75
N GLY A 86 2.35 10.56 -6.60
CA GLY A 86 3.13 10.01 -7.70
C GLY A 86 2.56 8.69 -8.25
N VAL A 87 1.38 8.28 -7.77
CA VAL A 87 0.65 7.17 -8.36
C VAL A 87 -0.05 7.67 -9.62
N ASP A 88 0.30 7.11 -10.77
CA ASP A 88 -0.51 7.21 -11.98
C ASP A 88 -1.76 6.32 -11.81
N PRO A 89 -2.97 6.88 -11.67
CA PRO A 89 -4.18 6.09 -11.50
C PRO A 89 -4.42 5.13 -12.66
N GLN A 90 -4.04 5.53 -13.88
CA GLN A 90 -4.28 4.75 -15.09
C GLN A 90 -3.40 3.49 -15.11
N GLY A 91 -2.08 3.65 -14.92
CA GLY A 91 -1.14 2.53 -14.85
C GLY A 91 -1.45 1.55 -13.70
N TRP A 92 -2.09 2.02 -12.64
CA TRP A 92 -2.57 1.16 -11.56
C TRP A 92 -3.77 0.32 -11.94
N VAL A 93 -4.78 0.93 -12.58
CA VAL A 93 -5.96 0.20 -13.08
C VAL A 93 -5.53 -0.88 -14.06
N GLU A 94 -4.61 -0.57 -14.97
CA GLU A 94 -4.08 -1.53 -15.94
C GLU A 94 -3.30 -2.68 -15.28
N ALA A 95 -2.47 -2.38 -14.27
CA ALA A 95 -1.71 -3.39 -13.54
C ALA A 95 -2.60 -4.33 -12.71
N PHE A 96 -3.68 -3.81 -12.11
CA PHE A 96 -4.60 -4.59 -11.29
C PHE A 96 -5.64 -5.36 -12.09
N LEU A 97 -6.10 -4.82 -13.22
CA LEU A 97 -7.13 -5.45 -14.06
C LEU A 97 -6.55 -6.28 -15.20
N GLY A 98 -5.23 -6.31 -15.37
CA GLY A 98 -4.56 -7.09 -16.41
C GLY A 98 -4.77 -6.52 -17.80
N GLY A 99 -4.26 -5.31 -18.04
CA GLY A 99 -3.90 -4.79 -19.38
C GLY A 99 -4.90 -5.03 -20.52
N GLY A 100 -6.20 -4.85 -20.28
CA GLY A 100 -7.22 -5.10 -21.29
C GLY A 100 -8.54 -4.40 -20.98
N LEU A 101 -8.58 -3.09 -21.21
CA LEU A 101 -9.81 -2.35 -21.53
C LEU A 101 -9.56 -1.55 -22.83
#